data_AF-A0A8J4CLM8-F1
#
_entry.id   AF-A0A8J4CLM8-F1
#
_cell.length_a   1.000
_cell.length_b   1.000
_cell.length_c   1.000
_cell.angle_alpha   90.00
_cell.angle_beta   90.00
_cell.angle_gamma   90.00
#
_symmetry.space_group_name_H-M   'P 1'
#
loop_
_entity.id
_entity.type
_entity.pdbx_description
1 polymer ?
#
loop_
_entity_poly.entity_id
_entity_poly.type
_entity_poly.pdbx_seq_one_letter_code
_entity_poly.pdbx_strand_id
1 'polypeptide(L)'
;MDGGQNASLATPVTSATSPYFQMLKTALQEVYQLADGSGRVDAAPTLMPGGTDSKHYLPISRGGALRHTPVSINRTAGDTRRLHGLNERVSVGDFGRAVCVMRRLLMLVGTLPATPPASAAAL
;
A
#
# COMPACT_ATOMS: atom_id res chain seq x y z
N MET A 1 -15.40 26.94 -20.88
CA MET A 1 -15.40 25.75 -20.02
C MET A 1 -13.96 25.54 -19.60
N ASP A 2 -13.59 26.05 -18.44
CA ASP A 2 -12.23 25.95 -17.90
C ASP A 2 -12.02 24.54 -17.33
N GLY A 3 -11.76 23.59 -18.23
CA GLY A 3 -11.42 22.20 -17.91
C GLY A 3 -9.95 22.01 -17.53
N GLY A 4 -9.32 23.04 -16.96
CA GLY A 4 -7.94 22.95 -16.48
C GLY A 4 -7.87 22.03 -15.26
N GLN A 5 -7.32 20.82 -15.42
CA GLN A 5 -6.89 20.03 -14.27
C GLN A 5 -5.85 20.88 -13.52
N ASN A 6 -6.23 21.46 -12.37
CA ASN A 6 -5.27 22.07 -11.46
C ASN A 6 -4.12 21.09 -11.24
N ALA A 7 -2.88 21.59 -11.27
CA ALA A 7 -1.71 20.76 -11.00
C ALA A 7 -1.93 20.00 -9.69
N SER A 8 -2.08 18.68 -9.76
CA SER A 8 -2.29 17.85 -8.57
C SER A 8 -0.97 17.84 -7.81
N LEU A 9 -0.89 18.63 -6.75
CA LEU A 9 0.25 18.64 -5.84
C LEU A 9 0.54 17.22 -5.35
N ALA A 10 1.82 16.94 -5.10
CA ALA A 10 2.25 15.65 -4.56
C ALA A 10 1.48 15.36 -3.26
N THR A 11 0.85 14.19 -3.18
CA THR A 11 0.13 13.76 -1.98
C THR A 11 1.15 13.42 -0.88
N PRO A 12 1.08 14.05 0.32
CA PRO A 12 1.88 13.66 1.46
C PRO A 12 1.75 12.16 1.74
N VAL A 13 2.88 11.49 2.01
CA VAL A 13 2.93 10.04 2.17
C VAL A 13 3.32 9.66 3.59
N THR A 14 2.85 8.51 4.03
CA THR A 14 3.24 7.93 5.32
C THR A 14 4.73 7.60 5.35
N SER A 15 5.42 8.04 6.41
CA SER A 15 6.85 7.74 6.60
C SER A 15 7.11 6.24 6.66
N ALA A 16 8.20 5.79 6.04
CA ALA A 16 8.66 4.39 6.09
C ALA A 16 9.12 3.97 7.51
N THR A 17 9.43 4.93 8.38
CA THR A 17 9.77 4.67 9.79
C THR A 17 8.55 4.70 10.71
N SER A 18 7.36 5.02 10.19
CA SER A 18 6.12 5.06 10.99
C SER A 18 5.67 3.64 11.41
N PRO A 19 4.94 3.53 12.55
CA PRO A 19 4.36 2.24 12.95
C PRO A 19 3.40 1.67 11.89
N TYR A 20 2.68 2.52 11.15
CA TYR A 20 1.75 2.08 10.11
C TYR A 20 2.45 1.38 8.94
N PHE A 21 3.61 1.91 8.49
CA PHE A 21 4.41 1.24 7.47
C PHE A 21 4.98 -0.08 7.98
N GLN A 22 5.44 -0.12 9.23
CA GLN A 22 5.97 -1.36 9.84
C GLN A 22 4.87 -2.43 10.01
N MET A 23 3.64 -2.04 10.30
CA MET A 23 2.49 -2.97 10.33
C MET A 23 2.18 -3.54 8.95
N LEU A 24 2.19 -2.72 7.90
CA LEU A 24 2.04 -3.20 6.51
C LEU A 24 3.17 -4.16 6.14
N LYS A 25 4.43 -3.80 6.44
CA LYS A 25 5.59 -4.66 6.24
C LYS A 25 5.41 -6.01 6.95
N THR A 26 4.98 -5.99 8.20
CA THR A 26 4.73 -7.21 8.98
C THR A 26 3.65 -8.08 8.33
N ALA A 27 2.51 -7.49 7.95
CA ALA A 27 1.42 -8.23 7.29
C ALA A 27 1.86 -8.85 5.96
N LEU A 28 2.65 -8.13 5.15
CA LEU A 28 3.22 -8.66 3.91
C LEU A 28 4.16 -9.84 4.20
N GLN A 29 5.05 -9.69 5.17
CA GLN A 29 6.07 -10.67 5.53
C GLN A 29 5.53 -11.95 6.18
N GLU A 30 4.37 -11.89 6.80
CA GLU A 30 3.70 -13.07 7.36
C GLU A 30 2.89 -13.85 6.30
N VAL A 31 2.38 -13.18 5.27
CA VAL A 31 1.55 -13.81 4.22
C VAL A 31 2.36 -14.23 3.00
N TYR A 32 3.34 -13.43 2.59
CA TYR A 32 4.18 -13.67 1.42
C TYR A 32 5.55 -14.22 1.83
N GLN A 33 5.90 -15.36 1.24
CA GLN A 33 7.21 -16.00 1.36
C GLN A 33 7.86 -16.11 -0.02
N LEU A 34 9.19 -16.14 -0.04
CA LEU A 34 9.94 -16.37 -1.27
C LEU A 34 9.75 -17.82 -1.74
N ALA A 35 9.62 -18.00 -3.05
CA ALA A 35 9.26 -19.29 -3.65
C ALA A 35 10.33 -20.38 -3.43
N ASP A 36 11.59 -19.97 -3.22
CA ASP A 36 12.72 -20.84 -2.91
C ASP A 36 12.83 -21.18 -1.41
N GLY A 37 11.90 -20.69 -0.59
CA GLY A 37 11.90 -20.91 0.86
C GLY A 37 13.00 -20.11 1.60
N SER A 38 13.73 -19.24 0.92
CA SER A 38 14.85 -18.48 1.52
C SER A 38 14.41 -17.46 2.57
N GLY A 39 13.12 -17.17 2.66
CA GLY A 39 12.56 -16.40 3.75
C GLY A 39 11.38 -15.51 3.34
N ARG A 40 11.32 -14.34 3.99
CA ARG A 40 10.22 -13.38 3.87
C ARG A 40 10.53 -12.37 2.78
N VAL A 41 9.49 -11.82 2.17
CA VAL A 41 9.64 -10.72 1.21
C VAL A 41 10.13 -9.45 1.90
N ASP A 42 10.98 -8.68 1.22
CA ASP A 42 11.30 -7.32 1.67
C ASP A 42 10.18 -6.35 1.29
N ALA A 43 10.03 -5.30 2.09
CA ALA A 43 9.10 -4.20 1.82
C ALA A 43 9.88 -2.89 1.77
N ALA A 44 9.84 -2.22 0.62
CA ALA A 44 10.46 -0.93 0.40
C ALA A 44 9.40 0.12 0.03
N PRO A 45 9.51 1.37 0.51
CA PRO A 45 8.64 2.45 0.06
C PRO A 45 8.91 2.77 -1.41
N THR A 46 7.84 3.01 -2.18
CA THR A 46 7.93 3.35 -3.60
C THR A 46 7.16 4.63 -3.90
N LEU A 47 7.64 5.41 -4.87
CA LEU A 47 6.87 6.54 -5.40
C LEU A 47 5.76 6.02 -6.32
N MET A 48 4.53 6.47 -6.09
CA MET A 48 3.39 6.23 -6.97
C MET A 48 3.26 7.40 -7.95
N PRO A 49 3.58 7.20 -9.25
CA PRO A 49 3.51 8.28 -10.25
C PRO A 49 2.07 8.64 -10.64
N GLY A 50 1.09 7.77 -10.34
CA GLY A 50 -0.32 8.00 -10.63
C GLY A 50 -1.06 8.76 -9.53
N GLY A 51 -2.09 9.51 -9.94
CA GLY A 51 -3.08 10.07 -9.02
C GLY A 51 -3.97 8.96 -8.44
N THR A 52 -4.25 9.06 -7.14
CA THR A 52 -5.16 8.14 -6.43
C THR A 52 -6.13 8.96 -5.59
N ASP A 53 -7.26 8.37 -5.21
CA ASP A 53 -8.26 9.04 -4.37
C ASP A 53 -7.74 9.43 -2.98
N SER A 54 -6.61 8.87 -2.53
CA SER A 54 -5.97 9.22 -1.26
C SER A 54 -5.80 10.73 -1.04
N LYS A 55 -5.63 11.53 -2.10
CA LYS A 55 -5.54 13.00 -2.00
C LYS A 55 -6.79 13.63 -1.38
N HIS A 56 -7.96 13.03 -1.58
CA HIS A 56 -9.24 13.51 -1.04
C HIS A 56 -9.43 13.16 0.44
N TYR A 57 -8.66 12.20 0.97
CA TYR A 57 -8.71 11.78 2.38
C TYR A 57 -7.64 12.46 3.25
N LEU A 58 -6.78 13.31 2.69
CA LEU A 58 -5.74 14.03 3.42
C LEU A 58 -6.27 14.85 4.62
N PRO A 59 -7.41 15.56 4.55
CA PRO A 59 -7.91 16.36 5.68
C PRO A 59 -8.17 15.55 6.95
N ILE A 60 -8.39 14.24 6.83
CA ILE A 60 -8.64 13.32 7.95
C ILE A 60 -7.47 12.35 8.20
N SER A 61 -6.42 12.40 7.38
CA SER A 61 -5.29 11.45 7.42
C SER A 61 -4.01 12.14 7.91
N ARG A 62 -3.86 12.28 9.23
CA ARG A 62 -2.73 13.00 9.85
C ARG A 62 -1.36 12.39 9.54
N GLY A 63 -1.29 11.08 9.33
CA GLY A 63 -0.05 10.35 9.02
C GLY A 63 0.27 10.25 7.53
N GLY A 64 -0.38 11.04 6.67
CA GLY A 64 -0.23 10.97 5.22
C GLY A 64 -0.89 9.74 4.59
N ALA A 65 -0.73 9.59 3.27
CA ALA A 65 -1.28 8.48 2.51
C ALA A 65 -0.34 7.26 2.48
N LEU A 66 -0.78 6.13 3.05
CA LEU A 66 -0.14 4.82 2.88
C LEU A 66 -0.88 4.03 1.79
N ARG A 67 -0.32 4.02 0.59
CA ARG A 67 -0.91 3.35 -0.59
C ARG A 67 -0.25 1.99 -0.79
N HIS A 68 -1.06 0.96 -0.97
CA HIS A 68 -0.56 -0.38 -1.25
C HIS A 68 -1.61 -1.20 -2.01
N THR A 69 -1.13 -2.13 -2.82
CA THR A 69 -1.95 -3.16 -3.48
C THR A 69 -1.20 -4.47 -3.26
N PRO A 70 -1.62 -5.33 -2.30
CA PRO A 70 -0.84 -6.50 -1.90
C PRO A 70 -1.08 -7.67 -2.88
N VAL A 71 -0.83 -7.42 -4.17
CA VAL A 71 -0.80 -8.41 -5.24
C VAL A 71 0.58 -8.40 -5.88
N SER A 72 1.04 -9.57 -6.29
CA SER A 72 2.31 -9.75 -6.99
C SER A 72 2.22 -9.27 -8.44
N ILE A 73 3.32 -8.73 -8.95
CA ILE A 73 3.47 -8.34 -10.36
C ILE A 73 4.67 -9.10 -10.92
N ASN A 74 4.43 -10.03 -11.82
CA ASN A 74 5.51 -10.71 -12.53
C ASN A 74 5.87 -9.96 -13.81
N ARG A 75 7.03 -9.29 -13.79
CA ARG A 75 7.54 -8.54 -14.95
C ARG A 75 7.87 -9.45 -16.13
N THR A 76 8.41 -10.65 -15.92
CA THR A 76 8.77 -11.57 -17.01
C THR A 76 7.53 -12.21 -17.66
N ALA A 77 6.45 -12.39 -16.88
CA ALA A 77 5.14 -12.80 -17.41
C ALA A 77 4.34 -11.66 -18.07
N GLY A 78 4.88 -10.43 -18.06
CA GLY A 78 4.29 -9.25 -18.70
C GLY A 78 3.08 -8.67 -17.98
N ASP A 79 2.94 -8.89 -16.66
CA ASP A 79 1.79 -8.41 -15.88
C ASP A 79 1.68 -6.88 -15.88
N THR A 80 2.82 -6.17 -15.98
CA THR A 80 2.84 -4.69 -16.04
C THR A 80 2.07 -4.13 -17.23
N ARG A 81 2.03 -4.82 -18.38
CA ARG A 81 1.27 -4.39 -19.56
C ARG A 81 -0.24 -4.58 -19.42
N ARG A 82 -0.68 -5.34 -18.42
CA ARG A 82 -2.10 -5.60 -18.18
C ARG A 82 -2.76 -4.52 -17.34
N LEU A 83 -1.99 -3.75 -16.58
CA LEU A 83 -2.50 -2.62 -15.81
C LEU A 83 -3.09 -1.60 -16.79
N HIS A 84 -4.40 -1.35 -16.73
CA HIS A 84 -5.15 -0.55 -17.70
C HIS A 84 -5.09 -1.08 -19.15
N GLY A 85 -4.86 -2.37 -19.34
CA GLY A 85 -4.82 -3.04 -20.65
C GLY A 85 -6.10 -3.81 -20.99
N LEU A 86 -6.21 -4.32 -22.22
CA LEU A 86 -7.39 -5.03 -22.72
C LEU A 86 -7.73 -6.35 -22.00
N ASN A 87 -6.78 -6.91 -21.24
CA ASN A 87 -6.93 -8.19 -20.56
C ASN A 87 -6.37 -8.11 -19.13
N GLU A 88 -6.79 -7.07 -18.42
CA GLU A 88 -6.50 -6.87 -17.01
C GLU A 88 -7.10 -8.02 -16.18
N ARG A 89 -6.24 -8.71 -15.41
CA ARG A 89 -6.62 -9.86 -14.60
C ARG A 89 -5.61 -10.06 -13.47
N VAL A 90 -6.08 -10.71 -12.41
CA VAL A 90 -5.28 -11.11 -11.25
C VAL A 90 -5.40 -12.62 -11.04
N SER A 91 -4.36 -13.26 -10.52
CA SER A 91 -4.43 -14.67 -10.11
C SER A 91 -5.38 -14.83 -8.93
N VAL A 92 -6.26 -15.84 -8.96
CA VAL A 92 -7.18 -16.13 -7.84
C VAL A 92 -6.41 -16.41 -6.55
N GLY A 93 -5.34 -17.21 -6.62
CA GLY A 93 -4.52 -17.52 -5.44
C GLY A 93 -3.79 -16.29 -4.90
N ASP A 94 -3.40 -15.37 -5.77
CA ASP A 94 -2.74 -14.13 -5.36
C ASP A 94 -3.72 -13.11 -4.77
N PHE A 95 -4.93 -13.03 -5.33
CA PHE A 95 -6.02 -12.27 -4.74
C PHE A 95 -6.39 -12.81 -3.35
N GLY A 96 -6.40 -14.13 -3.16
CA GLY A 96 -6.58 -14.75 -1.85
C GLY A 96 -5.52 -14.31 -0.83
N ARG A 97 -4.24 -14.26 -1.23
CA ARG A 97 -3.16 -13.70 -0.39
C ARG A 97 -3.35 -12.23 -0.11
N ALA A 98 -3.79 -11.43 -1.09
CA ALA A 98 -4.10 -10.02 -0.90
C ALA A 98 -5.15 -9.82 0.21
N VAL A 99 -6.22 -10.62 0.20
CA VAL A 99 -7.24 -10.63 1.26
C VAL A 99 -6.64 -10.98 2.61
N CYS A 100 -5.74 -11.98 2.68
CA CYS A 100 -5.04 -12.32 3.92
C CYS A 100 -4.16 -11.16 4.44
N VAL A 101 -3.44 -10.45 3.56
CA VAL A 101 -2.65 -9.27 3.96
C VAL A 101 -3.56 -8.18 4.51
N MET A 102 -4.66 -7.86 3.81
CA MET A 102 -5.63 -6.85 4.28
C MET A 102 -6.20 -7.22 5.65
N ARG A 103 -6.63 -8.48 5.82
CA ARG A 103 -7.13 -8.98 7.11
C ARG A 103 -6.08 -8.83 8.21
N ARG A 104 -4.83 -9.22 7.93
CA ARG A 104 -3.75 -9.13 8.93
C ARG A 104 -3.41 -7.70 9.30
N LEU A 105 -3.35 -6.81 8.31
CA LEU A 105 -3.13 -5.38 8.53
C LEU A 105 -4.21 -4.79 9.44
N LEU A 106 -5.50 -5.09 9.17
CA LEU A 106 -6.61 -4.63 10.01
C LEU A 106 -6.49 -5.14 11.45
N MET A 107 -6.08 -6.40 11.65
CA MET A 107 -5.84 -6.92 13.01
C MET A 107 -4.69 -6.18 13.72
N LEU A 108 -3.58 -5.91 13.04
CA LEU A 108 -2.44 -5.18 13.60
C LEU A 108 -2.83 -3.74 13.97
N VAL A 109 -3.54 -3.04 13.07
CA VAL A 109 -4.05 -1.69 13.31
C VAL A 109 -5.06 -1.69 14.46
N GLY A 110 -5.90 -2.72 14.57
CA GLY A 110 -6.87 -2.88 15.66
C GLY A 110 -6.25 -3.05 17.05
N THR A 111 -4.94 -3.33 17.13
CA THR A 111 -4.21 -3.36 18.42
C THR A 111 -3.65 -1.99 18.84
N LEU A 112 -3.77 -0.96 17.99
CA LEU A 112 -3.35 0.39 18.36
C LEU A 112 -4.27 0.94 19.45
N PRO A 113 -3.71 1.74 20.39
CA PRO A 113 -4.53 2.46 21.35
C PRO A 113 -5.46 3.44 20.62
N ALA A 114 -6.68 3.62 21.14
CA ALA A 114 -7.69 4.53 20.57
C ALA A 114 -7.21 5.99 20.49
N THR A 115 -6.20 6.36 21.29
CA THR A 115 -5.50 7.64 21.20
C THR A 115 -4.07 7.40 20.70
N PRO A 116 -3.69 7.89 19.51
CA PRO A 116 -2.33 7.73 19.04
C PRO A 116 -1.36 8.52 19.94
N PRO A 117 -0.16 7.99 20.22
CA PRO A 117 0.83 8.70 21.03
C PRO A 117 1.24 10.02 20.37
N ALA A 118 1.51 11.04 21.20
CA ALA A 118 1.78 12.42 20.78
C ALA A 118 2.92 12.58 19.76
N SER A 119 3.81 11.59 19.62
CA SER A 119 4.92 11.61 18.67
C SER A 119 4.52 11.37 17.21
N ALA A 120 3.25 11.04 16.92
CA ALA A 120 2.76 10.91 15.55
C ALA A 120 2.34 12.26 14.91
N ALA A 121 2.43 13.37 15.66
CA ALA A 121 2.02 14.71 15.21
C ALA A 121 3.17 15.56 14.64
N ALA A 122 4.41 15.06 14.65
CA ALA A 122 5.56 15.78 14.11
C ALA A 122 6.19 14.97 12.98
N LEU A 123 5.86 15.33 11.74
CA LEU A 123 6.65 15.32 10.50
C LEU A 123 5.71 15.39 9.28
#